data_AF-A0A411YDJ8-F1
#
_entry.id   AF-A0A411YDJ8-F1
#
_cell.length_a   1.000
_cell.length_b   1.000
_cell.length_c   1.000
_cell.angle_alpha   90.00
_cell.angle_beta   90.00
_cell.angle_gamma   90.00
#
_symmetry.space_group_name_H-M   'P 1'
#
loop_
_entity.id
_entity.type
_entity.pdbx_description
1 polymer ?
#
loop_
_entity_poly.entity_id
_entity_poly.type
_entity_poly.pdbx_seq_one_letter_code
_entity_poly.pdbx_strand_id
1 'polypeptide(L)'
;MQLEAELGSGTADELIVGWCSEPNHVWVTIDHDARSRHIRFSMLPTLGVHAIVLRPEPRGPREQLWSVVTRFEEWEHALANAQERGRTWVQPRKGRLKPLKGK
;
A
#
# COMPACT_ATOMS: atom_id res chain seq x y z
N MET A 1 -8.44 -25.51 -3.62
CA MET A 1 -9.75 -24.96 -3.21
C MET A 1 -9.88 -25.00 -1.68
N GLN A 2 -8.92 -24.44 -0.94
CA GLN A 2 -8.87 -24.59 0.53
C GLN A 2 -8.50 -23.29 1.26
N LEU A 3 -8.15 -22.21 0.53
CA LEU A 3 -7.88 -20.90 1.13
C LEU A 3 -9.15 -20.09 1.46
N GLU A 4 -10.31 -20.44 0.88
CA GLU A 4 -11.54 -19.64 1.04
C GLU A 4 -12.27 -19.93 2.36
N ALA A 5 -11.98 -21.05 3.02
CA ALA A 5 -12.68 -21.47 4.24
C ALA A 5 -12.08 -20.91 5.54
N GLU A 6 -10.84 -20.40 5.51
CA GLU A 6 -10.18 -19.79 6.68
C GLU A 6 -10.32 -18.26 6.75
N LEU A 7 -10.89 -17.63 5.71
CA LEU A 7 -11.18 -16.19 5.66
C LEU A 7 -12.47 -15.85 6.45
N GLY A 8 -12.60 -16.42 7.64
CA GLY A 8 -13.72 -16.19 8.54
C GLY A 8 -13.75 -14.77 9.08
N SER A 9 -14.62 -13.93 8.52
CA SER A 9 -15.29 -12.74 9.10
C SER A 9 -14.50 -11.66 9.86
N GLY A 10 -13.19 -11.80 10.08
CA GLY A 10 -12.31 -10.64 10.24
C GLY A 10 -12.31 -9.96 8.88
N THR A 11 -12.78 -8.71 8.81
CA THR A 11 -12.96 -8.00 7.53
C THR A 11 -11.71 -8.18 6.68
N ALA A 12 -11.83 -8.52 5.39
CA ALA A 12 -10.69 -8.88 4.53
C ALA A 12 -9.48 -7.92 4.66
N ASP A 13 -9.75 -6.66 4.99
CA ASP A 13 -8.77 -5.63 5.34
C ASP A 13 -7.86 -6.00 6.53
N GLU A 14 -8.37 -6.59 7.62
CA GLU A 14 -7.56 -7.02 8.78
C GLU A 14 -6.56 -8.12 8.41
N LEU A 15 -6.97 -9.04 7.54
CA LEU A 15 -6.08 -10.11 7.05
C LEU A 15 -5.02 -9.57 6.09
N ILE A 16 -5.39 -8.64 5.21
CA ILE A 16 -4.46 -7.93 4.32
C ILE A 16 -3.46 -7.13 5.15
N VAL A 17 -3.93 -6.43 6.19
CA VAL A 17 -3.09 -5.68 7.12
C VAL A 17 -2.15 -6.59 7.89
N GLY A 18 -2.65 -7.72 8.40
CA GLY A 18 -1.83 -8.74 9.07
C GLY A 18 -0.71 -9.23 8.14
N TRP A 19 -1.05 -9.63 6.92
CA TRP A 19 -0.06 -10.09 5.94
C TRP A 19 0.95 -9.00 5.55
N CYS A 20 0.48 -7.76 5.35
CA CYS A 20 1.35 -6.63 5.01
C CYS A 20 2.11 -6.04 6.20
N SER A 21 1.83 -6.49 7.43
CA SER A 21 2.60 -6.13 8.63
C SER A 21 3.87 -6.97 8.78
N GLU A 22 3.97 -8.07 8.03
CA GLU A 22 5.18 -8.88 7.97
C GLU A 22 6.30 -8.15 7.20
N PRO A 23 7.58 -8.39 7.55
CA PRO A 23 8.71 -7.85 6.80
C PRO A 23 8.63 -8.20 5.30
N ASN A 24 9.16 -7.31 4.46
CA ASN A 24 9.23 -7.45 2.99
C ASN A 24 7.90 -7.38 2.24
N HIS A 25 6.79 -7.10 2.91
CA HIS A 25 5.49 -6.87 2.26
C HIS A 25 5.17 -5.37 2.15
N VAL A 26 4.52 -5.00 1.05
CA VAL A 26 4.01 -3.64 0.79
C VAL A 26 2.60 -3.74 0.25
N TRP A 27 1.69 -2.98 0.86
CA TRP A 27 0.34 -2.84 0.35
C TRP A 27 0.27 -1.76 -0.74
N VAL A 28 -0.02 -2.17 -1.98
CA VAL A 28 -0.31 -1.23 -3.08
C VAL A 28 -1.82 -1.00 -3.19
N THR A 29 -2.26 0.25 -3.03
CA THR A 29 -3.68 0.60 -2.95
C THR A 29 -4.05 1.88 -3.71
N ILE A 30 -5.35 2.16 -3.80
CA ILE A 30 -5.96 3.31 -4.48
C ILE A 30 -6.81 4.13 -3.50
N ASP A 31 -7.03 5.40 -3.84
CA ASP A 31 -7.44 6.46 -2.91
C ASP A 31 -8.96 6.65 -2.74
N HIS A 32 -9.77 5.60 -2.96
CA HIS A 32 -11.23 5.76 -2.92
C HIS A 32 -11.71 6.11 -1.49
N ASP A 33 -12.38 7.27 -1.44
CA ASP A 33 -12.97 8.02 -0.33
C ASP A 33 -12.06 8.79 0.64
N ALA A 34 -12.21 10.13 0.57
CA ALA A 34 -11.49 11.12 1.36
C ALA A 34 -11.75 11.06 2.88
N ARG A 35 -12.73 10.26 3.37
CA ARG A 35 -12.92 9.97 4.81
C ARG A 35 -11.97 8.87 5.31
N SER A 36 -11.68 7.87 4.48
CA SER A 36 -10.86 6.70 4.81
C SER A 36 -9.38 6.97 4.62
N ARG A 37 -9.04 8.04 3.89
CA ARG A 37 -7.67 8.48 3.59
C ARG A 37 -6.84 8.74 4.83
N HIS A 38 -7.33 9.59 5.74
CA HIS A 38 -6.58 9.91 6.95
C HIS A 38 -6.47 8.71 7.88
N ILE A 39 -7.58 7.97 8.04
CA ILE A 39 -7.66 6.80 8.92
C ILE A 39 -6.70 5.70 8.45
N ARG A 40 -6.73 5.33 7.17
CA ARG A 40 -5.80 4.32 6.63
C ARG A 40 -4.35 4.81 6.69
N PHE A 41 -4.08 6.07 6.38
CA PHE A 41 -2.70 6.59 6.39
C PHE A 41 -2.15 6.87 7.78
N SER A 42 -2.99 7.07 8.80
CA SER A 42 -2.55 7.16 10.19
C SER A 42 -2.44 5.77 10.81
N MET A 43 -3.34 4.84 10.48
CA MET A 43 -3.38 3.52 11.10
C MET A 43 -2.36 2.53 10.52
N LEU A 44 -2.16 2.50 9.19
CA LEU A 44 -1.25 1.53 8.58
C LEU A 44 0.19 1.64 9.11
N PRO A 45 0.77 2.85 9.24
CA PRO A 45 2.03 3.06 9.94
C PRO A 45 2.06 2.48 11.37
N THR A 46 0.99 2.70 12.14
CA THR A 46 0.92 2.21 13.54
C THR A 46 0.84 0.70 13.64
N LEU A 47 0.39 0.04 12.58
CA LEU A 47 0.31 -1.42 12.46
C LEU A 47 1.56 -2.02 11.78
N GLY A 48 2.61 -1.22 11.56
CA GLY A 48 3.85 -1.67 10.91
C GLY A 48 3.74 -1.87 9.40
N VAL A 49 2.62 -1.48 8.78
CA VAL A 49 2.37 -1.71 7.36
C VAL A 49 3.03 -0.64 6.49
N HIS A 50 3.75 -1.08 5.47
CA HIS A 50 4.22 -0.24 4.37
C HIS A 50 3.17 -0.16 3.26
N ALA A 51 2.84 1.05 2.79
CA ALA A 51 1.79 1.24 1.80
C ALA A 51 2.13 2.22 0.67
N ILE A 52 1.89 1.83 -0.59
CA ILE A 52 2.03 2.68 -1.77
C ILE A 52 0.65 3.01 -2.34
N VAL A 53 0.36 4.29 -2.50
CA VAL A 53 -0.90 4.79 -3.01
C VAL A 53 -0.73 5.29 -4.43
N LEU A 54 -1.44 4.71 -5.39
CA LEU A 54 -1.40 5.16 -6.77
C LEU A 54 -2.30 6.39 -6.99
N ARG A 55 -1.74 7.44 -7.60
CA ARG A 55 -2.49 8.64 -8.03
C ARG A 55 -2.05 9.13 -9.41
N PRO A 56 -2.94 9.36 -10.37
CA PRO A 56 -4.38 9.13 -10.32
C PRO A 56 -4.66 7.64 -10.21
N GLU A 57 -5.90 7.35 -9.86
CA GLU A 57 -6.38 5.98 -9.79
C GLU A 57 -6.21 5.26 -11.14
N PRO A 58 -5.63 4.05 -11.14
CA PRO A 58 -5.59 3.20 -12.33
C PRO A 58 -7.02 2.80 -12.74
N ARG A 59 -7.29 2.69 -14.04
CA ARG A 59 -8.62 2.34 -14.58
C ARG A 59 -9.03 0.88 -14.35
N GLY A 60 -8.30 0.15 -13.51
CA GLY A 60 -8.56 -1.23 -13.16
C GLY A 60 -7.29 -2.02 -12.82
N PRO A 61 -7.43 -3.31 -12.51
CA PRO A 61 -6.33 -4.15 -12.02
C PRO A 61 -5.14 -4.24 -12.99
N ARG A 62 -5.41 -4.20 -14.31
CA ARG A 62 -4.35 -4.24 -15.32
C ARG A 62 -3.44 -3.02 -15.28
N GLU A 63 -4.00 -1.82 -15.15
CA GLU A 63 -3.22 -0.58 -15.08
C GLU A 63 -2.50 -0.44 -13.73
N GLN A 64 -3.12 -0.96 -12.67
CA GLN A 64 -2.47 -1.10 -11.36
C GLN A 64 -1.25 -2.00 -11.46
N LEU A 65 -1.41 -3.22 -11.98
CA LEU A 65 -0.31 -4.17 -12.18
C LEU A 65 0.79 -3.58 -13.07
N TRP A 66 0.40 -2.94 -14.18
CA TRP A 66 1.36 -2.27 -15.05
C TRP A 66 2.17 -1.21 -14.31
N SER A 67 1.53 -0.43 -13.44
CA SER A 67 2.21 0.58 -12.62
C SER A 67 3.20 -0.06 -11.65
N VAL A 68 2.84 -1.17 -11.02
CA VAL A 68 3.73 -1.94 -10.13
C VAL A 68 4.95 -2.44 -10.89
N VAL A 69 4.73 -3.18 -11.98
CA VAL A 69 5.81 -3.80 -12.76
C VAL A 69 6.76 -2.75 -13.34
N THR A 70 6.22 -1.66 -13.90
CA THR A 70 7.03 -0.62 -14.55
C THR A 70 7.84 0.21 -13.54
N ARG A 71 7.42 0.26 -12.28
CA ARG A 71 8.04 1.10 -11.25
C ARG A 71 8.78 0.29 -10.18
N PHE A 72 8.83 -1.03 -10.32
CA PHE A 72 9.28 -1.94 -9.28
C PHE A 72 10.68 -1.58 -8.75
N GLU A 73 11.67 -1.44 -9.63
CA GLU A 73 13.04 -1.08 -9.24
C GLU A 73 13.12 0.28 -8.53
N GLU A 74 12.37 1.27 -9.04
CA GLU A 74 12.31 2.61 -8.43
C GLU A 74 11.74 2.55 -7.01
N TRP A 75 10.71 1.73 -6.81
CA TRP A 75 10.09 1.52 -5.52
C TRP A 75 11.00 0.77 -4.56
N GLU A 76 11.63 -0.31 -5.01
CA GLU A 76 12.57 -1.09 -4.21
C GLU A 76 13.68 -0.20 -3.65
N HIS A 77 14.29 0.62 -4.51
CA HIS A 77 15.28 1.61 -4.08
C HIS A 77 14.72 2.62 -3.08
N ALA A 78 13.52 3.16 -3.32
CA ALA A 78 12.92 4.13 -2.41
C ALA A 78 12.54 3.53 -1.04
N LEU A 79 12.12 2.27 -1.02
CA LEU A 79 11.73 1.51 0.17
C LEU A 79 12.96 1.06 0.98
N ALA A 80 14.05 0.64 0.33
CA ALA A 80 15.28 0.27 1.01
C ALA A 80 15.90 1.43 1.80
N ASN A 81 15.67 2.67 1.36
CA ASN A 81 16.15 3.89 2.02
C ASN A 81 15.17 4.42 3.09
N ALA A 82 14.06 3.73 3.31
CA ALA A 82 13.07 4.14 4.29
C ALA A 82 13.39 3.56 5.67
N GLN A 83 13.51 4.41 6.69
CA GLN A 83 13.70 3.93 8.07
C GLN A 83 12.54 3.03 8.52
N GLU A 84 12.87 2.07 9.38
CA GLU A 84 12.20 0.80 9.68
C GLU A 84 10.74 0.83 10.20
N ARG A 85 10.12 2.00 10.40
CA ARG A 85 8.75 2.06 10.94
C ARG A 85 7.76 2.57 9.91
N GLY A 86 6.90 1.65 9.45
CA GLY A 86 5.57 1.88 8.89
C GLY A 86 5.41 3.21 8.14
N ARG A 87 5.63 3.22 6.83
CA ARG A 87 5.50 4.43 6.00
C ARG A 87 4.47 4.25 4.91
N THR A 88 3.86 5.37 4.54
CA THR A 88 2.97 5.48 3.40
C THR A 88 3.61 6.38 2.35
N TRP A 89 3.52 5.99 1.08
CA TRP A 89 3.98 6.77 -0.06
C TRP A 89 2.86 7.01 -1.06
N VAL A 90 3.02 8.06 -1.87
CA VAL A 90 2.16 8.36 -3.00
C VAL A 90 2.98 8.25 -4.28
N GLN A 91 2.52 7.42 -5.21
CA GLN A 91 3.04 7.33 -6.57
C GLN A 91 2.19 8.23 -7.49
N PRO A 92 2.71 9.37 -7.97
CA PRO A 92 2.03 10.17 -9.00
C PRO A 92 2.08 9.47 -10.37
N ARG A 93 1.17 9.83 -11.30
CA ARG A 93 1.15 9.31 -12.70
C ARG A 93 2.52 9.40 -13.36
N LYS A 94 3.16 10.54 -13.12
CA LYS A 94 4.46 10.93 -13.61
C LYS A 94 5.25 11.46 -12.43
N GLY A 95 6.49 11.00 -12.32
CA GLY A 95 7.39 11.40 -11.24
C GLY A 95 7.66 10.26 -10.27
N ARG A 96 8.43 10.59 -9.24
CA ARG A 96 8.97 9.61 -8.31
C ARG A 96 8.02 9.31 -7.15
N LEU A 97 8.21 8.15 -6.52
CA LEU A 97 7.56 7.80 -5.27
C LEU A 97 7.85 8.86 -4.20
N LYS A 98 6.81 9.40 -3.54
CA LYS A 98 6.95 10.46 -2.53
C LYS A 98 6.46 9.97 -1.16
N PRO A 99 7.23 10.13 -0.08
CA PRO A 99 6.73 9.82 1.26
C PRO A 99 5.56 10.75 1.59
N LEU A 100 4.48 10.17 2.11
CA LEU A 100 3.37 10.93 2.65
C LEU A 100 3.81 11.44 4.02
N LYS A 101 3.99 12.76 4.14
CA LYS A 101 4.31 13.38 5.43
C LYS A 101 3.04 13.37 6.29
N GLY A 102 3.05 12.61 7.38
CA GLY A 102 2.09 12.83 8.47
C GLY A 102 2.25 14.28 8.95
N LYS A 103 1.14 15.00 9.06
CA LYS A 103 1.13 16.29 9.77
C LYS A 103 1.01 16.04 11.25
#